data_AF-A0A2W6BMB5-F1
#
_entry.id   AF-A0A2W6BMB5-F1
#
_cell.length_a   1.000
_cell.length_b   1.000
_cell.length_c   1.000
_cell.angle_alpha   90.00
_cell.angle_beta   90.00
_cell.angle_gamma   90.00
#
_symmetry.space_group_name_H-M   'P 1'
#
loop_
_entity.id
_entity.type
_entity.pdbx_description
1 polymer ?
#
loop_
_entity_poly.entity_id
_entity_poly.type
_entity_poly.pdbx_seq_one_letter_code
_entity_poly.pdbx_strand_id
1 'polypeptide(L)'
;MLTGMNAETDTGRPLTLRGRALLGTSLVPATVVIEDGRIAHVSRETEAGASPGAIETEIIAPGFVDLQVNGGFGHDVGDDPGAIRGLAARLPETGVTSFLPTLITSPASFYAAAFNAFEIARDATGARVLGLHLEGPFLSPKRPGAHSVHLMESAQPELLDELIDHDALRLMTLAPERPGALEWIRRLRERGVLVSLGHTDASFEQFEAGVDAGATMATHLFNAMSPFGHRAPNVIGASLVDDRVTVGLIADGVHCHPSAIELTLRAKGAERIALITDMVSAAGMAAGSYRLGGREVHLRDGVVSLADGTLAGSALVMDQAVRNVVRWTSASIPQALRMASEIPARLLGLRNTGRIEVGLDANLVLLGGDLRVRGTLVRGLWAFRR
;
A
#
# COMPACT_ATOMS: atom_id res chain seq x y z
N MET A 1 19.79 -13.69 -18.78
CA MET A 1 21.10 -13.73 -18.07
C MET A 1 21.12 -12.57 -17.10
N LEU A 2 20.75 -12.83 -15.84
CA LEU A 2 20.79 -11.85 -14.75
C LEU A 2 21.87 -12.35 -13.80
N THR A 3 23.04 -11.74 -13.87
CA THR A 3 24.12 -11.91 -12.89
C THR A 3 23.67 -11.28 -11.58
N GLY A 4 23.73 -12.06 -10.50
CA GLY A 4 23.43 -11.61 -9.13
C GLY A 4 24.19 -10.34 -8.79
N MET A 5 23.45 -9.31 -8.41
CA MET A 5 24.02 -8.21 -7.64
C MET A 5 24.29 -8.76 -6.24
N ASN A 6 25.56 -9.03 -5.97
CA ASN A 6 26.05 -9.15 -4.61
C ASN A 6 25.58 -7.91 -3.84
N ALA A 7 24.90 -8.13 -2.72
CA ALA A 7 24.76 -7.11 -1.69
C ALA A 7 26.18 -6.84 -1.18
N GLU A 8 26.89 -5.89 -1.80
CA GLU A 8 28.12 -5.35 -1.23
C GLU A 8 27.73 -4.66 0.08
N THR A 9 27.92 -5.40 1.16
CA THR A 9 28.00 -4.87 2.50
C THR A 9 29.27 -4.02 2.59
N ASP A 10 29.19 -2.75 2.19
CA ASP A 10 30.15 -1.72 2.62
C ASP A 10 29.87 -1.38 4.10
N THR A 11 29.99 -2.39 4.96
CA THR A 11 29.74 -2.29 6.40
C THR A 11 30.95 -1.63 7.03
N GLY A 12 30.98 -0.30 7.00
CA GLY A 12 31.94 0.49 7.75
C GLY A 12 32.01 1.95 7.34
N ARG A 13 31.54 2.32 6.15
CA ARG A 13 31.49 3.73 5.72
C ARG A 13 30.06 4.26 5.72
N PRO A 14 29.82 5.44 6.31
CA PRO A 14 28.53 6.11 6.22
C PRO A 14 28.13 6.34 4.76
N LEU A 15 26.91 5.96 4.39
CA LEU A 15 26.35 6.26 3.09
C LEU A 15 25.79 7.69 3.12
N THR A 16 26.32 8.56 2.26
CA THR A 16 25.88 9.96 2.18
C THR A 16 25.09 10.18 0.90
N LEU A 17 23.87 10.71 1.03
CA LEU A 17 22.98 11.05 -0.07
C LEU A 17 22.81 12.57 -0.13
N ARG A 18 22.78 13.12 -1.34
CA ARG A 18 22.55 14.56 -1.55
C ARG A 18 21.48 14.78 -2.61
N GLY A 19 20.60 15.74 -2.37
CA GLY A 19 19.49 16.07 -3.25
C GLY A 19 18.46 16.94 -2.56
N ARG A 20 17.24 17.02 -3.12
CA ARG A 20 16.11 17.63 -2.40
C ARG A 20 15.42 16.57 -1.53
N ALA A 21 15.64 16.60 -0.23
CA ALA A 21 14.98 15.69 0.70
C ALA A 21 13.60 16.18 1.10
N LEU A 22 12.64 15.27 1.20
CA LEU A 22 11.32 15.54 1.75
C LEU A 22 11.41 15.60 3.28
N LEU A 23 11.52 16.81 3.81
CA LEU A 23 11.59 17.07 5.26
C LEU A 23 10.30 17.77 5.70
N GLY A 24 9.51 17.10 6.53
CA GLY A 24 8.14 17.54 6.84
C GLY A 24 7.30 17.55 5.56
N THR A 25 6.75 18.71 5.20
CA THR A 25 5.84 18.87 4.06
C THR A 25 6.49 19.50 2.83
N SER A 26 7.83 19.59 2.78
CA SER A 26 8.54 20.32 1.72
C SER A 26 9.79 19.58 1.24
N LEU A 27 10.09 19.74 -0.04
CA LEU A 27 11.36 19.33 -0.63
C LEU A 27 12.38 20.45 -0.43
N VAL A 28 13.47 20.17 0.28
CA VAL A 28 14.55 21.13 0.55
C VAL A 28 15.91 20.53 0.19
N PRO A 29 16.86 21.31 -0.34
CA PRO A 29 18.23 20.86 -0.51
C PRO A 29 18.79 20.35 0.83
N ALA A 30 19.25 19.10 0.83
CA ALA A 30 19.72 18.45 2.04
C ALA A 30 20.76 17.38 1.74
N THR A 31 21.58 17.13 2.75
CA THR A 31 22.42 15.93 2.84
C THR A 31 21.83 14.99 3.90
N VAL A 32 21.72 13.71 3.56
CA VAL A 32 21.24 12.64 4.43
C VAL A 32 22.35 11.61 4.61
N VAL A 33 22.81 11.43 5.84
CA VAL A 33 23.85 10.45 6.20
C VAL A 33 23.21 9.24 6.84
N ILE A 34 23.62 8.06 6.40
CA ILE A 34 23.09 6.77 6.82
C ILE A 34 24.22 5.93 7.41
N GLU A 35 24.00 5.44 8.62
CA GLU A 35 24.94 4.58 9.35
C GLU A 35 24.14 3.46 10.02
N ASP A 36 24.65 2.22 9.98
CA ASP A 36 24.05 1.05 10.61
C ASP A 36 22.54 0.88 10.32
N GLY A 37 22.16 1.18 9.07
CA GLY A 37 20.79 1.07 8.58
C GLY A 37 19.82 2.14 9.07
N ARG A 38 20.31 3.19 9.73
CA ARG A 38 19.52 4.32 10.25
C ARG A 38 19.95 5.64 9.63
N ILE A 39 19.03 6.60 9.66
CA ILE A 39 19.34 8.00 9.32
C ILE A 39 20.14 8.59 10.50
N ALA A 40 21.44 8.79 10.31
CA ALA A 40 22.35 9.28 11.34
C ALA A 40 22.35 10.82 11.40
N HIS A 41 22.27 11.48 10.25
CA HIS A 41 22.28 12.94 10.16
C HIS A 41 21.43 13.45 8.99
N VAL A 42 20.79 14.59 9.19
CA VAL A 42 20.08 15.34 8.15
C VAL A 42 20.46 16.80 8.29
N SER A 43 21.17 17.34 7.30
CA SER A 43 21.50 18.76 7.23
C SER A 43 20.76 19.41 6.08
N ARG A 44 20.11 20.55 6.33
CA ARG A 44 19.65 21.43 5.26
C ARG A 44 20.87 22.15 4.70
N GLU A 45 21.02 22.17 3.39
CA GLU A 45 22.13 22.90 2.78
C GLU A 45 21.85 24.40 2.81
N THR A 46 22.22 25.06 3.91
CA THR A 46 22.55 26.48 3.93
C THR A 46 24.05 26.71 3.79
N GLU A 47 24.86 25.69 4.03
CA GLU A 47 26.32 25.73 3.99
C GLU A 47 26.83 24.79 2.91
N ALA A 48 27.25 25.38 1.78
CA ALA A 48 27.81 24.66 0.66
C ALA A 48 29.21 24.14 1.01
N GLY A 49 29.32 22.84 1.24
CA GLY A 49 30.57 22.10 1.15
C GLY A 49 30.30 20.83 0.37
N ALA A 50 31.06 20.57 -0.69
CA ALA A 50 31.03 19.26 -1.34
C ALA A 50 31.33 18.19 -0.29
N SER A 51 30.44 17.21 -0.13
CA SER A 51 30.71 16.00 0.67
C SER A 51 31.35 14.97 -0.26
N PRO A 52 32.68 14.79 -0.26
CA PRO A 52 33.34 13.90 -1.21
C PRO A 52 32.79 12.47 -1.04
N GLY A 53 32.28 11.88 -2.12
CA GLY A 53 31.69 10.54 -2.10
C GLY A 53 30.17 10.48 -1.84
N ALA A 54 29.50 11.63 -1.71
CA ALA A 54 28.03 11.66 -1.68
C ALA A 54 27.43 11.15 -3.00
N ILE A 55 26.33 10.40 -2.89
CA ILE A 55 25.53 9.99 -4.03
C ILE A 55 24.50 11.08 -4.31
N GLU A 56 24.63 11.68 -5.48
CA GLU A 56 23.74 12.74 -5.96
C GLU A 56 22.44 12.16 -6.51
N THR A 57 21.33 12.79 -6.15
CA THR A 57 20.00 12.51 -6.70
C THR A 57 19.15 13.77 -6.72
N GLU A 58 18.08 13.76 -7.52
CA GLU A 58 17.18 14.92 -7.61
C GLU A 58 16.30 15.05 -6.37
N ILE A 59 15.71 13.93 -5.94
CA ILE A 59 14.77 13.88 -4.81
C ILE A 59 15.11 12.67 -3.93
N ILE A 60 15.14 12.91 -2.61
CA ILE A 60 15.21 11.89 -1.57
C ILE A 60 13.86 11.91 -0.83
N ALA A 61 13.14 10.80 -0.85
CA ALA A 61 11.87 10.67 -0.13
C ALA A 61 11.92 9.47 0.82
N PRO A 62 11.05 9.43 1.86
CA PRO A 62 10.82 8.21 2.61
C PRO A 62 10.39 7.10 1.64
N GLY A 63 10.88 5.89 1.87
CA GLY A 63 10.50 4.74 1.06
C GLY A 63 8.99 4.52 1.09
N PHE A 64 8.44 4.10 -0.05
CA PHE A 64 6.99 3.96 -0.17
C PHE A 64 6.47 2.77 0.66
N VAL A 65 5.22 2.91 1.13
CA VAL A 65 4.50 1.92 1.92
C VAL A 65 3.22 1.55 1.18
N ASP A 66 3.11 0.30 0.73
CA ASP A 66 1.94 -0.18 0.00
C ASP A 66 1.06 -1.06 0.90
N LEU A 67 -0.18 -0.64 1.12
CA LEU A 67 -1.09 -1.32 2.04
C LEU A 67 -1.93 -2.41 1.38
N GLN A 68 -1.92 -2.50 0.05
CA GLN A 68 -2.75 -3.46 -0.69
C GLN A 68 -1.98 -4.03 -1.90
N VAL A 69 -1.38 -5.20 -1.72
CA VAL A 69 -0.56 -5.91 -2.71
C VAL A 69 -1.03 -7.37 -2.77
N ASN A 70 -1.91 -7.70 -3.71
CA ASN A 70 -2.40 -9.08 -3.93
C ASN A 70 -1.40 -9.93 -4.70
N GLY A 71 -0.47 -9.31 -5.42
CA GLY A 71 0.55 -9.99 -6.21
C GLY A 71 1.39 -9.01 -7.00
N GLY A 72 2.29 -9.50 -7.82
CA GLY A 72 3.16 -8.68 -8.65
C GLY A 72 4.29 -9.50 -9.24
N PHE A 73 4.79 -9.07 -10.39
CA PHE A 73 5.98 -9.65 -11.02
C PHE A 73 5.88 -11.16 -11.27
N GLY A 74 4.67 -11.67 -11.55
CA GLY A 74 4.38 -13.09 -11.74
C GLY A 74 4.04 -13.85 -10.44
N HIS A 75 4.12 -13.22 -9.28
CA HIS A 75 3.80 -13.83 -7.98
C HIS A 75 2.39 -13.46 -7.53
N ASP A 76 1.61 -14.45 -7.09
CA ASP A 76 0.26 -14.29 -6.51
C ASP A 76 0.34 -14.56 -5.01
N VAL A 77 -0.16 -13.67 -4.16
CA VAL A 77 -0.09 -13.83 -2.71
C VAL A 77 -1.06 -14.95 -2.30
N GLY A 78 -0.56 -15.90 -1.52
CA GLY A 78 -1.33 -17.06 -1.07
C GLY A 78 -0.58 -17.90 -0.04
N ASP A 79 -0.58 -19.21 -0.24
CA ASP A 79 0.07 -20.20 0.65
C ASP A 79 1.52 -20.53 0.25
N ASP A 80 2.05 -19.90 -0.80
CA ASP A 80 3.46 -20.02 -1.19
C ASP A 80 4.32 -18.89 -0.58
N PRO A 81 5.26 -19.19 0.35
CA PRO A 81 6.18 -18.19 0.86
C PRO A 81 7.13 -17.63 -0.23
N GLY A 82 7.33 -18.36 -1.33
CA GLY A 82 8.08 -17.92 -2.50
C GLY A 82 7.47 -16.67 -3.16
N ALA A 83 6.15 -16.57 -3.19
CA ALA A 83 5.45 -15.40 -3.74
C ALA A 83 5.77 -14.13 -2.94
N ILE A 84 5.68 -14.19 -1.61
CA ILE A 84 5.99 -13.05 -0.72
C ILE A 84 7.47 -12.66 -0.85
N ARG A 85 8.39 -13.63 -0.90
CA ARG A 85 9.83 -13.37 -1.12
C ARG A 85 10.10 -12.71 -2.47
N GLY A 86 9.45 -13.18 -3.54
CA GLY A 86 9.57 -12.61 -4.87
C GLY A 86 9.10 -11.16 -4.92
N LEU A 87 7.98 -10.85 -4.26
CA LEU A 87 7.48 -9.48 -4.10
C LEU A 87 8.47 -8.61 -3.31
N ALA A 88 8.93 -9.08 -2.14
CA ALA A 88 9.88 -8.35 -1.32
C ALA A 88 11.15 -7.97 -2.10
N ALA A 89 11.66 -8.88 -2.94
CA ALA A 89 12.84 -8.64 -3.76
C ALA A 89 12.63 -7.58 -4.86
N ARG A 90 11.43 -7.50 -5.46
CA ARG A 90 11.17 -6.70 -6.67
C ARG A 90 10.42 -5.40 -6.44
N LEU A 91 9.59 -5.31 -5.41
CA LEU A 91 8.90 -4.07 -5.02
C LEU A 91 9.83 -2.85 -4.87
N PRO A 92 11.09 -2.98 -4.39
CA PRO A 92 12.04 -1.88 -4.37
C PRO A 92 12.33 -1.24 -5.75
N GLU A 93 12.14 -1.95 -6.87
CA GLU A 93 12.24 -1.39 -8.22
C GLU A 93 11.23 -0.25 -8.46
N THR A 94 10.16 -0.21 -7.65
CA THR A 94 9.04 0.73 -7.71
C THR A 94 9.05 1.73 -6.55
N GLY A 95 10.10 1.71 -5.72
CA GLY A 95 10.29 2.62 -4.59
C GLY A 95 9.63 2.14 -3.29
N VAL A 96 8.92 1.00 -3.33
CA VAL A 96 8.31 0.38 -2.16
C VAL A 96 9.38 -0.25 -1.27
N THR A 97 9.39 0.15 -0.01
CA THR A 97 10.33 -0.35 1.02
C THR A 97 9.64 -1.19 2.08
N SER A 98 8.30 -1.14 2.12
CA SER A 98 7.51 -1.96 3.02
C SER A 98 6.10 -2.13 2.48
N PHE A 99 5.49 -3.29 2.69
CA PHE A 99 4.19 -3.60 2.12
C PHE A 99 3.40 -4.60 2.96
N LEU A 100 2.10 -4.70 2.68
CA LEU A 100 1.21 -5.74 3.16
C LEU A 100 0.83 -6.69 2.01
N PRO A 101 1.38 -7.93 1.97
CA PRO A 101 0.76 -8.99 1.20
C PRO A 101 -0.73 -9.08 1.54
N THR A 102 -1.56 -9.06 0.51
CA THR A 102 -3.01 -9.03 0.62
C THR A 102 -3.60 -10.36 0.22
N LEU A 103 -4.40 -10.93 1.10
CA LEU A 103 -5.18 -12.14 0.85
C LEU A 103 -6.63 -11.72 0.60
N ILE A 104 -7.13 -12.03 -0.60
CA ILE A 104 -8.54 -11.84 -0.92
C ILE A 104 -9.42 -12.90 -0.23
N THR A 105 -10.73 -12.78 -0.41
CA THR A 105 -11.72 -13.75 0.10
C THR A 105 -11.36 -15.17 -0.34
N SER A 106 -11.03 -16.01 0.65
CA SER A 106 -10.61 -17.39 0.47
C SER A 106 -11.38 -18.34 1.38
N PRO A 107 -11.38 -19.67 1.12
CA PRO A 107 -11.98 -20.65 2.02
C PRO A 107 -11.35 -20.60 3.41
N ALA A 108 -12.12 -20.86 4.47
CA ALA A 108 -11.63 -20.84 5.85
C ALA A 108 -10.35 -21.70 6.05
N SER A 109 -10.32 -22.88 5.43
CA SER A 109 -9.18 -23.82 5.49
C SER A 109 -7.89 -23.29 4.88
N PHE A 110 -7.95 -22.24 4.06
CA PHE A 110 -6.79 -21.67 3.38
C PHE A 110 -5.97 -20.74 4.28
N TYR A 111 -6.63 -20.00 5.19
CA TYR A 111 -5.96 -18.94 5.94
C TYR A 111 -4.80 -19.48 6.76
N ALA A 112 -4.94 -20.62 7.44
CA ALA A 112 -3.85 -21.23 8.22
C ALA A 112 -2.58 -21.46 7.37
N ALA A 113 -2.73 -21.92 6.13
CA ALA A 113 -1.60 -22.13 5.22
C ALA A 113 -0.97 -20.79 4.79
N ALA A 114 -1.79 -19.78 4.50
CA ALA A 114 -1.34 -18.45 4.13
C ALA A 114 -0.61 -17.72 5.27
N PHE A 115 -1.10 -17.84 6.52
CA PHE A 115 -0.40 -17.34 7.71
C PHE A 115 0.96 -18.03 7.89
N ASN A 116 1.03 -19.35 7.70
CA ASN A 116 2.30 -20.07 7.75
C ASN A 116 3.27 -19.63 6.64
N ALA A 117 2.78 -19.39 5.42
CA ALA A 117 3.57 -18.85 4.32
C ALA A 117 4.14 -17.47 4.66
N PHE A 118 3.34 -16.60 5.26
CA PHE A 118 3.80 -15.32 5.79
C PHE A 118 4.92 -15.50 6.83
N GLU A 119 4.73 -16.36 7.84
CA GLU A 119 5.74 -16.55 8.90
C GLU A 119 7.08 -17.03 8.33
N ILE A 120 7.07 -17.89 7.31
CA ILE A 120 8.29 -18.34 6.63
C ILE A 120 8.95 -17.21 5.82
N ALA A 121 8.18 -16.25 5.32
CA ALA A 121 8.65 -15.17 4.45
C ALA A 121 8.79 -13.81 5.14
N ARG A 122 8.46 -13.68 6.44
CA ARG A 122 8.40 -12.41 7.17
C ARG A 122 9.71 -11.62 7.15
N ASP A 123 10.84 -12.33 7.15
CA ASP A 123 12.20 -11.76 7.13
C ASP A 123 12.83 -11.82 5.74
N ALA A 124 12.01 -11.81 4.68
CA ALA A 124 12.48 -11.74 3.31
C ALA A 124 13.40 -10.54 3.07
N THR A 125 14.45 -10.76 2.26
CA THR A 125 15.34 -9.69 1.81
C THR A 125 14.63 -8.75 0.82
N GLY A 126 14.86 -7.45 0.95
CA GLY A 126 14.24 -6.42 0.11
C GLY A 126 13.21 -5.61 0.89
N ALA A 127 12.08 -5.29 0.27
CA ALA A 127 10.99 -4.58 0.92
C ALA A 127 10.46 -5.37 2.14
N ARG A 128 10.23 -4.66 3.24
CA ARG A 128 9.80 -5.25 4.51
C ARG A 128 8.35 -5.74 4.41
N VAL A 129 8.13 -6.99 4.77
CA VAL A 129 6.79 -7.57 4.92
C VAL A 129 6.23 -7.14 6.28
N LEU A 130 5.21 -6.28 6.30
CA LEU A 130 4.73 -5.64 7.55
C LEU A 130 3.76 -6.52 8.36
N GLY A 131 3.24 -7.56 7.73
CA GLY A 131 2.13 -8.39 8.19
C GLY A 131 1.24 -8.74 7.00
N LEU A 132 -0.01 -9.10 7.26
CA LEU A 132 -1.01 -9.41 6.26
C LEU A 132 -2.14 -8.38 6.26
N HIS A 133 -2.62 -8.11 5.06
CA HIS A 133 -3.92 -7.50 4.82
C HIS A 133 -4.90 -8.62 4.44
N LEU A 134 -5.97 -8.78 5.22
CA LEU A 134 -7.10 -9.63 4.80
C LEU A 134 -8.18 -8.76 4.16
N GLU A 135 -8.37 -8.90 2.86
CA GLU A 135 -9.46 -8.26 2.14
C GLU A 135 -10.66 -9.23 2.08
N GLY A 136 -11.49 -9.17 3.13
CA GLY A 136 -12.55 -10.14 3.37
C GLY A 136 -12.15 -11.25 4.35
N PRO A 137 -12.97 -12.32 4.48
CA PRO A 137 -14.12 -12.65 3.63
C PRO A 137 -15.42 -11.94 4.01
N PHE A 138 -15.46 -11.17 5.10
CA PHE A 138 -16.65 -10.49 5.63
C PHE A 138 -17.02 -9.22 4.85
N LEU A 139 -17.16 -9.37 3.54
CA LEU A 139 -17.52 -8.33 2.58
C LEU A 139 -19.01 -8.43 2.21
N SER A 140 -19.51 -7.46 1.45
CA SER A 140 -20.89 -7.45 0.95
C SER A 140 -21.01 -8.28 -0.33
N PRO A 141 -21.88 -9.32 -0.37
CA PRO A 141 -22.19 -10.06 -1.59
C PRO A 141 -22.72 -9.19 -2.75
N LYS A 142 -23.24 -7.99 -2.44
CA LYS A 142 -23.74 -7.02 -3.41
C LYS A 142 -22.63 -6.20 -4.08
N ARG A 143 -21.42 -6.21 -3.51
CA ARG A 143 -20.24 -5.50 -4.02
C ARG A 143 -19.04 -6.45 -4.09
N PRO A 144 -19.14 -7.57 -4.81
CA PRO A 144 -18.12 -8.60 -4.74
C PRO A 144 -16.81 -8.20 -5.43
N GLY A 145 -16.86 -7.37 -6.48
CA GLY A 145 -15.69 -7.14 -7.33
C GLY A 145 -15.11 -8.48 -7.82
N ALA A 146 -13.81 -8.68 -7.62
CA ALA A 146 -13.13 -9.93 -7.95
C ALA A 146 -13.22 -11.04 -6.88
N HIS A 147 -13.96 -10.84 -5.79
CA HIS A 147 -14.07 -11.81 -4.70
C HIS A 147 -15.21 -12.81 -4.94
N SER A 148 -15.12 -14.00 -4.33
CA SER A 148 -16.14 -15.04 -4.45
C SER A 148 -17.35 -14.75 -3.55
N VAL A 149 -18.52 -14.50 -4.15
CA VAL A 149 -19.80 -14.31 -3.44
C VAL A 149 -20.11 -15.49 -2.52
N HIS A 150 -19.95 -16.72 -3.01
CA HIS A 150 -20.24 -17.93 -2.24
C HIS A 150 -19.41 -18.01 -0.95
N LEU A 151 -18.14 -17.60 -0.99
CA LEU A 151 -17.26 -17.59 0.18
C LEU A 151 -17.62 -16.47 1.17
N MET A 152 -18.10 -15.31 0.68
CA MET A 152 -18.62 -14.24 1.57
C MET A 152 -19.90 -14.65 2.30
N GLU A 153 -20.80 -15.34 1.60
CA GLU A 153 -22.07 -15.79 2.15
C GLU A 153 -21.90 -16.94 3.15
N SER A 154 -20.94 -17.83 2.88
CA SER A 154 -20.64 -18.98 3.76
C SER A 154 -19.67 -18.65 4.90
N ALA A 155 -19.04 -17.47 4.92
CA ALA A 155 -18.16 -17.06 6.00
C ALA A 155 -18.90 -17.01 7.34
N GLN A 156 -18.47 -17.85 8.28
CA GLN A 156 -19.04 -17.93 9.62
C GLN A 156 -18.35 -16.92 10.56
N PRO A 157 -19.08 -16.29 11.50
CA PRO A 157 -18.51 -15.38 12.50
C PRO A 157 -17.28 -15.93 13.22
N GLU A 158 -17.26 -17.22 13.53
CA GLU A 158 -16.20 -17.92 14.26
C GLU A 158 -14.87 -17.89 13.50
N LEU A 159 -14.89 -17.75 12.17
CA LEU A 159 -13.67 -17.57 11.39
C LEU A 159 -12.93 -16.30 11.80
N LEU A 160 -13.63 -15.23 12.19
CA LEU A 160 -12.93 -14.04 12.68
C LEU A 160 -12.19 -14.32 13.97
N ASP A 161 -12.78 -15.12 14.87
CA ASP A 161 -12.15 -15.49 16.13
C ASP A 161 -10.82 -16.23 15.91
N GLU A 162 -10.75 -17.05 14.86
CA GLU A 162 -9.52 -17.70 14.44
C GLU A 162 -8.51 -16.70 13.85
N LEU A 163 -8.97 -15.74 13.03
CA LEU A 163 -8.10 -14.81 12.31
C LEU A 163 -7.54 -13.69 13.19
N ILE A 164 -8.31 -13.21 14.16
CA ILE A 164 -8.00 -12.00 14.95
C ILE A 164 -6.83 -12.19 15.92
N ASP A 165 -6.56 -13.43 16.33
CA ASP A 165 -5.50 -13.76 17.28
C ASP A 165 -4.12 -13.88 16.62
N HIS A 166 -4.05 -13.88 15.29
CA HIS A 166 -2.78 -13.90 14.59
C HIS A 166 -2.09 -12.53 14.58
N ASP A 167 -0.90 -12.43 15.19
CA ASP A 167 -0.07 -11.22 15.22
C ASP A 167 0.35 -10.71 13.83
N ALA A 168 0.28 -11.57 12.82
CA ALA A 168 0.52 -11.22 11.43
C ALA A 168 -0.60 -10.34 10.85
N LEU A 169 -1.83 -10.39 11.38
CA LEU A 169 -2.93 -9.56 10.88
C LEU A 169 -2.68 -8.09 11.23
N ARG A 170 -2.55 -7.24 10.20
CA ARG A 170 -2.28 -5.80 10.37
C ARG A 170 -3.37 -4.91 9.82
N LEU A 171 -4.04 -5.36 8.76
CA LEU A 171 -5.14 -4.64 8.13
C LEU A 171 -6.24 -5.64 7.78
N MET A 172 -7.48 -5.25 8.01
CA MET A 172 -8.64 -6.02 7.57
C MET A 172 -9.65 -5.12 6.86
N THR A 173 -10.01 -5.49 5.63
CA THR A 173 -11.16 -4.90 4.93
C THR A 173 -12.42 -5.70 5.27
N LEU A 174 -13.47 -5.03 5.73
CA LEU A 174 -14.79 -5.63 5.93
C LEU A 174 -15.92 -4.67 5.57
N ALA A 175 -17.13 -5.21 5.38
CA ALA A 175 -18.32 -4.45 5.09
C ALA A 175 -19.12 -4.18 6.40
N PRO A 176 -19.35 -2.91 6.78
CA PRO A 176 -19.94 -2.55 8.08
C PRO A 176 -21.41 -2.95 8.20
N GLU A 177 -22.12 -3.19 7.09
CA GLU A 177 -23.51 -3.66 7.10
C GLU A 177 -23.65 -5.16 7.39
N ARG A 178 -22.54 -5.91 7.47
CA ARG A 178 -22.58 -7.35 7.76
C ARG A 178 -23.04 -7.59 9.21
N PRO A 179 -23.84 -8.64 9.46
CA PRO A 179 -24.22 -9.01 10.83
C PRO A 179 -22.97 -9.23 11.71
N GLY A 180 -22.91 -8.57 12.86
CA GLY A 180 -21.78 -8.65 13.79
C GLY A 180 -20.60 -7.71 13.48
N ALA A 181 -20.58 -7.05 12.32
CA ALA A 181 -19.44 -6.25 11.86
C ALA A 181 -19.00 -5.17 12.86
N LEU A 182 -19.93 -4.44 13.47
CA LEU A 182 -19.55 -3.37 14.41
C LEU A 182 -18.79 -3.89 15.63
N GLU A 183 -19.14 -5.09 16.10
CA GLU A 183 -18.41 -5.72 17.21
C GLU A 183 -17.05 -6.23 16.77
N TRP A 184 -16.98 -6.80 15.56
CA TRP A 184 -15.72 -7.22 14.95
C TRP A 184 -14.75 -6.05 14.77
N ILE A 185 -15.24 -4.90 14.30
CA ILE A 185 -14.44 -3.68 14.16
C ILE A 185 -13.82 -3.29 15.51
N ARG A 186 -14.62 -3.27 16.60
CA ARG A 186 -14.11 -2.94 17.94
C ARG A 186 -13.02 -3.91 18.39
N ARG A 187 -13.27 -5.21 18.27
CA ARG A 187 -12.32 -6.26 18.67
C ARG A 187 -11.00 -6.16 17.87
N LEU A 188 -11.09 -5.98 16.55
CA LEU A 188 -9.92 -5.81 15.69
C LEU A 188 -9.10 -4.59 16.13
N ARG A 189 -9.78 -3.49 16.45
CA ARG A 189 -9.13 -2.26 16.95
C ARG A 189 -8.47 -2.43 18.30
N GLU A 190 -9.09 -3.15 19.24
CA GLU A 190 -8.49 -3.48 20.54
C GLU A 190 -7.20 -4.29 20.39
N ARG A 191 -7.10 -5.11 19.34
CA ARG A 191 -5.88 -5.86 18.96
C ARG A 191 -4.87 -5.04 18.16
N GLY A 192 -5.15 -3.76 17.89
CA GLY A 192 -4.28 -2.88 17.11
C GLY A 192 -4.28 -3.15 15.61
N VAL A 193 -5.26 -3.91 15.10
CA VAL A 193 -5.45 -4.13 13.67
C VAL A 193 -6.09 -2.88 13.05
N LEU A 194 -5.55 -2.40 11.94
CA LEU A 194 -6.19 -1.36 11.14
C LEU A 194 -7.45 -1.95 10.50
N VAL A 195 -8.58 -1.26 10.65
CA VAL A 195 -9.84 -1.69 10.03
C VAL A 195 -10.21 -0.72 8.92
N SER A 196 -10.44 -1.28 7.74
CA SER A 196 -10.84 -0.56 6.54
C SER A 196 -12.23 -1.00 6.09
N LEU A 197 -13.06 -0.05 5.68
CA LEU A 197 -14.39 -0.30 5.14
C LEU A 197 -14.32 -0.36 3.61
N GLY A 198 -14.73 -1.48 3.03
CA GLY A 198 -14.62 -1.72 1.59
C GLY A 198 -15.52 -2.87 1.14
N HIS A 199 -15.72 -3.00 -0.17
CA HIS A 199 -16.64 -4.00 -0.74
C HIS A 199 -17.99 -4.00 -0.02
N THR A 200 -18.60 -2.82 0.09
CA THR A 200 -19.76 -2.56 0.95
C THR A 200 -20.86 -1.85 0.19
N ASP A 201 -22.10 -2.34 0.38
CA ASP A 201 -23.32 -1.71 -0.11
C ASP A 201 -24.02 -0.90 1.01
N ALA A 202 -23.27 -0.51 2.05
CA ALA A 202 -23.79 0.22 3.19
C ALA A 202 -24.42 1.55 2.77
N SER A 203 -25.43 1.96 3.55
CA SER A 203 -25.87 3.35 3.62
C SER A 203 -24.80 4.25 4.24
N PHE A 204 -25.02 5.57 4.18
CA PHE A 204 -24.15 6.54 4.83
C PHE A 204 -24.06 6.29 6.34
N GLU A 205 -25.20 6.06 6.99
CA GLU A 205 -25.32 5.85 8.44
C GLU A 205 -24.66 4.54 8.88
N GLN A 206 -24.75 3.48 8.07
CA GLN A 206 -24.06 2.22 8.36
C GLN A 206 -22.54 2.36 8.22
N PHE A 207 -22.07 3.15 7.26
CA PHE A 207 -20.65 3.46 7.14
C PHE A 207 -20.16 4.25 8.36
N GLU A 208 -20.87 5.32 8.75
CA GLU A 208 -20.55 6.10 9.95
C GLU A 208 -20.54 5.24 11.21
N ALA A 209 -21.50 4.32 11.37
CA ALA A 209 -21.51 3.39 12.50
C ALA A 209 -20.25 2.49 12.52
N GLY A 210 -19.74 2.09 11.36
CA GLY A 210 -18.46 1.38 11.24
C GLY A 210 -17.25 2.24 11.66
N VAL A 211 -17.26 3.52 11.29
CA VAL A 211 -16.23 4.48 11.73
C VAL A 211 -16.32 4.72 13.24
N ASP A 212 -17.52 4.87 13.79
CA ASP A 212 -17.78 5.02 15.23
C ASP A 212 -17.34 3.79 16.03
N ALA A 213 -17.45 2.59 15.43
CA ALA A 213 -16.92 1.36 15.99
C ALA A 213 -15.37 1.28 15.95
N GLY A 214 -14.72 2.17 15.19
CA GLY A 214 -13.27 2.36 15.19
C GLY A 214 -12.57 2.13 13.85
N ALA A 215 -13.29 1.92 12.75
CA ALA A 215 -12.68 1.88 11.42
C ALA A 215 -12.12 3.25 11.04
N THR A 216 -10.92 3.29 10.46
CA THR A 216 -10.22 4.56 10.15
C THR A 216 -9.74 4.64 8.70
N MET A 217 -10.09 3.65 7.87
CA MET A 217 -9.73 3.61 6.47
C MET A 217 -10.93 3.19 5.60
N ALA A 218 -10.96 3.64 4.34
CA ALA A 218 -11.80 3.07 3.30
C ALA A 218 -10.92 2.47 2.21
N THR A 219 -11.20 1.22 1.80
CA THR A 219 -10.39 0.48 0.82
C THR A 219 -10.73 0.96 -0.58
N HIS A 220 -9.72 1.21 -1.44
CA HIS A 220 -9.85 1.58 -2.87
C HIS A 220 -11.08 2.40 -3.26
N LEU A 221 -11.22 3.60 -2.67
CA LEU A 221 -12.35 4.54 -2.85
C LEU A 221 -12.93 4.52 -4.28
N PHE A 222 -14.25 4.54 -4.36
CA PHE A 222 -15.10 4.37 -5.56
C PHE A 222 -15.34 2.92 -5.99
N ASN A 223 -14.40 2.00 -5.76
CA ASN A 223 -14.46 0.64 -6.28
C ASN A 223 -15.22 -0.28 -5.30
N ALA A 224 -16.14 -1.09 -5.83
CA ALA A 224 -16.98 -1.98 -5.02
C ALA A 224 -17.67 -1.29 -3.82
N MET A 225 -18.12 -0.04 -4.01
CA MET A 225 -18.85 0.74 -2.99
C MET A 225 -20.25 1.11 -3.48
N SER A 226 -21.17 1.33 -2.55
CA SER A 226 -22.46 1.97 -2.86
C SER A 226 -22.23 3.39 -3.42
N PRO A 227 -22.84 3.71 -4.58
CA PRO A 227 -22.51 4.91 -5.33
C PRO A 227 -22.99 6.18 -4.63
N PHE A 228 -22.33 7.31 -4.91
CA PHE A 228 -22.76 8.62 -4.44
C PHE A 228 -24.03 9.10 -5.16
N GLY A 229 -25.00 9.59 -4.40
CA GLY A 229 -26.13 10.38 -4.89
C GLY A 229 -26.42 11.56 -3.95
N HIS A 230 -26.88 12.69 -4.49
CA HIS A 230 -27.11 13.91 -3.71
C HIS A 230 -28.15 13.78 -2.56
N ARG A 231 -29.05 12.78 -2.61
CA ARG A 231 -30.00 12.44 -1.54
C ARG A 231 -29.63 11.19 -0.74
N ALA A 232 -28.68 10.41 -1.27
CA ALA A 232 -28.17 9.18 -0.67
C ALA A 232 -26.66 9.13 -0.95
N PRO A 233 -25.85 9.86 -0.15
CA PRO A 233 -24.42 9.98 -0.43
C PRO A 233 -23.68 8.65 -0.29
N ASN A 234 -24.23 7.73 0.52
CA ASN A 234 -23.75 6.36 0.72
C ASN A 234 -22.26 6.30 1.07
N VAL A 235 -21.60 5.17 0.81
CA VAL A 235 -20.21 4.93 1.22
C VAL A 235 -19.23 5.91 0.58
N ILE A 236 -19.39 6.23 -0.71
CA ILE A 236 -18.50 7.18 -1.40
C ILE A 236 -18.63 8.57 -0.75
N GLY A 237 -19.86 9.05 -0.52
CA GLY A 237 -20.10 10.32 0.14
C GLY A 237 -19.54 10.35 1.56
N ALA A 238 -19.83 9.32 2.36
CA ALA A 238 -19.35 9.19 3.74
C ALA A 238 -17.82 9.20 3.81
N SER A 239 -17.15 8.41 2.95
CA SER A 239 -15.69 8.34 2.88
C SER A 239 -15.06 9.70 2.55
N LEU A 240 -15.70 10.48 1.67
CA LEU A 240 -15.23 11.79 1.22
C LEU A 240 -15.38 12.89 2.28
N VAL A 241 -16.42 12.83 3.12
CA VAL A 241 -16.73 13.90 4.09
C VAL A 241 -16.28 13.59 5.52
N ASP A 242 -16.08 12.33 5.89
CA ASP A 242 -15.65 11.98 7.25
C ASP A 242 -14.13 12.13 7.41
N ASP A 243 -13.72 13.19 8.10
CA ASP A 243 -12.32 13.54 8.38
C ASP A 243 -11.56 12.55 9.27
N ARG A 244 -12.25 11.59 9.90
CA ARG A 244 -11.66 10.51 10.69
C ARG A 244 -11.12 9.38 9.80
N VAL A 245 -11.54 9.32 8.54
CA VAL A 245 -11.20 8.26 7.59
C VAL A 245 -10.11 8.70 6.62
N THR A 246 -9.09 7.87 6.43
CA THR A 246 -8.17 7.97 5.28
C THR A 246 -8.66 7.08 4.15
N VAL A 247 -8.61 7.55 2.91
CA VAL A 247 -9.03 6.75 1.76
C VAL A 247 -7.83 6.11 1.07
N GLY A 248 -7.91 4.80 0.81
CA GLY A 248 -7.03 4.12 -0.13
C GLY A 248 -7.42 4.49 -1.56
N LEU A 249 -6.47 4.87 -2.40
CA LEU A 249 -6.73 5.31 -3.77
C LEU A 249 -5.80 4.64 -4.79
N ILE A 250 -6.41 4.00 -5.78
CA ILE A 250 -5.70 3.41 -6.94
C ILE A 250 -5.62 4.47 -8.04
N ALA A 251 -4.42 4.98 -8.29
CA ALA A 251 -4.18 6.07 -9.24
C ALA A 251 -3.65 5.55 -10.60
N ASP A 252 -4.40 4.70 -11.28
CA ASP A 252 -4.04 4.12 -12.58
C ASP A 252 -4.78 4.71 -13.79
N GLY A 253 -5.84 5.50 -13.56
CA GLY A 253 -6.67 6.09 -14.60
C GLY A 253 -7.74 5.13 -15.15
N VAL A 254 -7.80 3.90 -14.64
CA VAL A 254 -8.73 2.84 -15.04
C VAL A 254 -9.77 2.62 -13.93
N HIS A 255 -9.31 2.39 -12.70
CA HIS A 255 -10.18 2.26 -11.53
C HIS A 255 -10.83 3.60 -11.18
N CYS A 256 -10.08 4.68 -11.35
CA CYS A 256 -10.57 6.04 -11.09
C CYS A 256 -10.24 6.95 -12.26
N HIS A 257 -11.25 7.65 -12.78
CA HIS A 257 -11.00 8.75 -13.71
C HIS A 257 -10.12 9.83 -13.03
N PRO A 258 -9.15 10.45 -13.73
CA PRO A 258 -8.31 11.51 -13.18
C PRO A 258 -9.05 12.61 -12.40
N SER A 259 -10.22 13.04 -12.87
CA SER A 259 -11.05 14.03 -12.17
C SER A 259 -11.66 13.52 -10.85
N ALA A 260 -11.86 12.22 -10.68
CA ALA A 260 -12.30 11.63 -9.42
C ALA A 260 -11.16 11.62 -8.38
N ILE A 261 -9.92 11.44 -8.83
CA ILE A 261 -8.71 11.58 -8.01
C ILE A 261 -8.57 13.04 -7.55
N GLU A 262 -8.73 14.01 -8.46
CA GLU A 262 -8.74 15.45 -8.10
C GLU A 262 -9.89 15.80 -7.14
N LEU A 263 -11.09 15.26 -7.35
CA LEU A 263 -12.21 15.44 -6.42
C LEU A 263 -11.86 14.93 -5.02
N THR A 264 -11.26 13.74 -4.94
CA THR A 264 -10.82 13.13 -3.69
C THR A 264 -9.80 14.02 -2.99
N LEU A 265 -8.81 14.54 -3.73
CA LEU A 265 -7.81 15.47 -3.22
C LEU A 265 -8.44 16.73 -2.63
N ARG A 266 -9.42 17.32 -3.31
CA ARG A 266 -10.10 18.53 -2.84
C ARG A 266 -10.98 18.28 -1.63
N ALA A 267 -11.66 17.14 -1.57
CA ALA A 267 -12.56 16.80 -0.48
C ALA A 267 -11.81 16.36 0.79
N LYS A 268 -10.84 15.46 0.66
CA LYS A 268 -10.12 14.86 1.80
C LYS A 268 -8.92 15.66 2.27
N GLY A 269 -8.31 16.39 1.35
CA GLY A 269 -6.94 16.88 1.49
C GLY A 269 -5.91 15.77 1.36
N ALA A 270 -4.67 16.16 1.02
CA ALA A 270 -3.60 15.22 0.78
C ALA A 270 -3.27 14.35 2.01
N GLU A 271 -3.46 14.86 3.22
CA GLU A 271 -3.14 14.19 4.51
C GLU A 271 -3.95 12.92 4.81
N ARG A 272 -5.04 12.72 4.07
CA ARG A 272 -6.02 11.64 4.28
C ARG A 272 -6.22 10.80 3.03
N ILE A 273 -5.21 10.76 2.17
CA ILE A 273 -5.17 9.88 1.00
C ILE A 273 -3.94 8.98 1.13
N ALA A 274 -4.16 7.68 1.17
CA ALA A 274 -3.10 6.69 1.04
C ALA A 274 -3.12 6.14 -0.38
N LEU A 275 -2.01 6.28 -1.12
CA LEU A 275 -1.88 5.58 -2.39
C LEU A 275 -1.67 4.10 -2.10
N ILE A 276 -2.44 3.29 -2.81
CA ILE A 276 -2.33 1.84 -2.84
C ILE A 276 -2.24 1.42 -4.30
N THR A 277 -1.56 0.33 -4.56
CA THR A 277 -1.52 -0.19 -5.93
C THR A 277 -2.68 -1.12 -6.21
N ASP A 278 -3.12 -1.90 -5.22
CA ASP A 278 -4.02 -3.05 -5.43
C ASP A 278 -3.47 -3.97 -6.54
N MET A 279 -2.13 -4.03 -6.63
CA MET A 279 -1.46 -4.72 -7.72
C MET A 279 -1.64 -6.23 -7.60
N VAL A 280 -1.72 -6.89 -8.76
CA VAL A 280 -1.87 -8.36 -8.85
C VAL A 280 -0.69 -8.97 -9.59
N SER A 281 -0.65 -10.30 -9.73
CA SER A 281 0.51 -11.01 -10.28
C SER A 281 0.91 -10.56 -11.70
N ALA A 282 0.03 -9.86 -12.41
CA ALA A 282 0.29 -9.25 -13.72
C ALA A 282 1.13 -7.96 -13.69
N ALA A 283 1.17 -7.25 -12.56
CA ALA A 283 1.88 -5.97 -12.46
C ALA A 283 3.39 -6.15 -12.69
N GLY A 284 3.99 -5.28 -13.50
CA GLY A 284 5.39 -5.39 -13.90
C GLY A 284 5.70 -6.54 -14.87
N MET A 285 4.67 -7.15 -15.49
CA MET A 285 4.80 -8.21 -16.48
C MET A 285 4.27 -7.76 -17.86
N ALA A 286 4.56 -8.56 -18.90
CA ALA A 286 3.99 -8.35 -20.24
C ALA A 286 2.50 -8.74 -20.28
N ALA A 287 1.76 -8.31 -21.31
CA ALA A 287 0.38 -8.75 -21.53
C ALA A 287 0.27 -10.28 -21.57
N GLY A 288 -0.75 -10.84 -20.92
CA GLY A 288 -0.87 -12.30 -20.74
C GLY A 288 -1.91 -12.71 -19.69
N SER A 289 -1.93 -14.00 -19.36
CA SER A 289 -2.75 -14.59 -18.28
C SER A 289 -1.94 -14.73 -16.99
N TYR A 290 -2.59 -14.43 -15.87
CA TYR A 290 -2.01 -14.29 -14.54
C TYR A 290 -3.00 -14.78 -13.48
N ARG A 291 -2.62 -14.68 -12.19
CA ARG A 291 -3.45 -15.15 -11.07
C ARG A 291 -3.79 -14.03 -10.09
N LEU A 292 -4.97 -14.14 -9.49
CA LEU A 292 -5.43 -13.37 -8.35
C LEU A 292 -6.18 -14.31 -7.40
N GLY A 293 -5.57 -14.62 -6.25
CA GLY A 293 -6.15 -15.54 -5.26
C GLY A 293 -6.57 -16.87 -5.89
N GLY A 294 -5.69 -17.42 -6.73
CA GLY A 294 -5.94 -18.68 -7.43
C GLY A 294 -6.87 -18.59 -8.66
N ARG A 295 -7.52 -17.45 -8.93
CA ARG A 295 -8.36 -17.24 -10.13
C ARG A 295 -7.52 -16.72 -11.29
N GLU A 296 -7.88 -17.08 -12.53
CA GLU A 296 -7.23 -16.52 -13.72
C GLU A 296 -7.70 -15.08 -13.97
N VAL A 297 -6.76 -14.19 -14.26
CA VAL A 297 -6.97 -12.81 -14.71
C VAL A 297 -6.13 -12.53 -15.95
N HIS A 298 -6.56 -11.58 -16.78
CA HIS A 298 -5.87 -11.23 -18.02
C HIS A 298 -5.41 -9.77 -18.00
N LEU A 299 -4.15 -9.53 -18.36
CA LEU A 299 -3.59 -8.21 -18.60
C LEU A 299 -3.63 -7.90 -20.09
N ARG A 300 -4.41 -6.89 -20.47
CA ARG A 300 -4.51 -6.35 -21.85
C ARG A 300 -4.56 -4.84 -21.79
N ASP A 301 -3.74 -4.16 -22.59
CA ASP A 301 -3.68 -2.70 -22.68
C ASP A 301 -3.54 -1.98 -21.32
N GLY A 302 -2.82 -2.60 -20.37
CA GLY A 302 -2.60 -2.07 -19.02
C GLY A 302 -3.75 -2.31 -18.03
N VAL A 303 -4.84 -2.94 -18.47
CA VAL A 303 -6.01 -3.26 -17.65
C VAL A 303 -5.98 -4.73 -17.25
N VAL A 304 -6.24 -5.01 -15.96
CA VAL A 304 -6.39 -6.37 -15.46
C VAL A 304 -7.87 -6.67 -15.21
N SER A 305 -8.36 -7.76 -15.78
CA SER A 305 -9.77 -8.16 -15.67
C SER A 305 -9.95 -9.68 -15.63
N LEU A 306 -11.09 -10.10 -15.08
CA LEU A 306 -11.62 -11.46 -15.22
C LEU A 306 -12.12 -11.69 -16.65
N ALA A 307 -12.42 -12.96 -16.98
CA ALA A 307 -12.97 -13.34 -18.28
C ALA A 307 -14.30 -12.64 -18.64
N ASP A 308 -15.08 -12.21 -17.64
CA ASP A 308 -16.34 -11.47 -17.82
C ASP A 308 -16.16 -9.95 -17.96
N GLY A 309 -14.93 -9.45 -17.94
CA GLY A 309 -14.59 -8.03 -18.05
C GLY A 309 -14.60 -7.26 -16.73
N THR A 310 -14.92 -7.90 -15.60
CA THR A 310 -14.81 -7.28 -14.27
C THR A 310 -13.37 -6.95 -13.96
N LEU A 311 -13.08 -5.71 -13.51
CA LEU A 311 -11.74 -5.33 -13.06
C LEU A 311 -11.30 -6.20 -11.87
N ALA A 312 -10.03 -6.61 -11.88
CA ALA A 312 -9.50 -7.58 -10.93
C ALA A 312 -8.11 -7.15 -10.45
N GLY A 313 -8.11 -6.23 -9.49
CA GLY A 313 -6.93 -5.47 -9.07
C GLY A 313 -6.28 -4.73 -10.25
N SER A 314 -5.03 -4.32 -10.09
CA SER A 314 -4.35 -3.45 -11.06
C SER A 314 -3.00 -3.98 -11.55
N ALA A 315 -2.51 -3.38 -12.64
CA ALA A 315 -1.11 -3.48 -13.07
C ALA A 315 -0.28 -2.26 -12.60
N LEU A 316 -0.81 -1.43 -11.69
CA LEU A 316 -0.18 -0.22 -11.19
C LEU A 316 1.03 -0.56 -10.33
N VAL A 317 2.06 0.27 -10.41
CA VAL A 317 3.21 0.26 -9.48
C VAL A 317 3.32 1.61 -8.78
N MET A 318 3.91 1.64 -7.58
CA MET A 318 3.77 2.79 -6.68
C MET A 318 4.39 4.09 -7.22
N ASP A 319 5.57 4.05 -7.85
CA ASP A 319 6.17 5.23 -8.48
C ASP A 319 5.29 5.78 -9.63
N GLN A 320 4.60 4.88 -10.35
CA GLN A 320 3.63 5.26 -11.37
C GLN A 320 2.40 5.93 -10.74
N ALA A 321 1.91 5.44 -9.60
CA ALA A 321 0.81 6.06 -8.85
C ALA A 321 1.17 7.49 -8.43
N VAL A 322 2.37 7.70 -7.86
CA VAL A 322 2.89 9.03 -7.50
C VAL A 322 2.96 9.95 -8.72
N ARG A 323 3.55 9.47 -9.83
CA ARG A 323 3.64 10.24 -11.09
C ARG A 323 2.27 10.63 -11.64
N ASN A 324 1.31 9.72 -11.55
CA ASN A 324 -0.05 9.93 -12.02
C ASN A 324 -0.77 11.01 -11.21
N VAL A 325 -0.71 10.94 -9.88
CA VAL A 325 -1.30 11.97 -9.01
C VAL A 325 -0.72 13.35 -9.30
N VAL A 326 0.60 13.48 -9.38
CA VAL A 326 1.27 14.77 -9.69
C VAL A 326 0.86 15.29 -11.07
N ARG A 327 0.71 14.40 -12.07
CA ARG A 327 0.38 14.80 -13.45
C ARG A 327 -1.08 15.19 -13.62
N TRP A 328 -1.98 14.53 -12.91
CA TRP A 328 -3.42 14.58 -13.18
C TRP A 328 -4.20 15.52 -12.25
N THR A 329 -3.61 15.89 -11.12
CA THR A 329 -4.28 16.61 -10.05
C THR A 329 -3.53 17.88 -9.69
N SER A 330 -4.09 18.64 -8.75
CA SER A 330 -3.45 19.80 -8.15
C SER A 330 -2.43 19.44 -7.04
N ALA A 331 -2.17 18.15 -6.79
CA ALA A 331 -1.21 17.73 -5.77
C ALA A 331 0.22 18.14 -6.13
N SER A 332 0.90 18.77 -5.18
CA SER A 332 2.34 18.98 -5.24
C SER A 332 3.11 17.65 -5.13
N ILE A 333 4.35 17.64 -5.59
CA ILE A 333 5.25 16.48 -5.44
C ILE A 333 5.39 16.05 -3.96
N PRO A 334 5.65 16.95 -2.98
CA PRO A 334 5.68 16.57 -1.56
C PRO A 334 4.40 15.87 -1.09
N GLN A 335 3.22 16.34 -1.51
CA GLN A 335 1.95 15.73 -1.14
C GLN A 335 1.83 14.31 -1.71
N ALA A 336 2.10 14.11 -3.00
CA ALA A 336 2.02 12.78 -3.61
C ALA A 336 3.01 11.78 -2.99
N LEU A 337 4.23 12.22 -2.67
CA LEU A 337 5.21 11.40 -1.96
C LEU A 337 4.73 10.99 -0.57
N ARG A 338 4.07 11.89 0.18
CA ARG A 338 3.51 11.60 1.50
C ARG A 338 2.31 10.65 1.43
N MET A 339 1.47 10.76 0.40
CA MET A 339 0.39 9.81 0.14
C MET A 339 0.90 8.38 -0.07
N ALA A 340 2.11 8.22 -0.64
CA ALA A 340 2.74 6.92 -0.85
C ALA A 340 3.65 6.46 0.31
N SER A 341 3.87 7.28 1.36
CA SER A 341 4.84 6.96 2.41
C SER A 341 4.33 7.27 3.82
N GLU A 342 4.40 8.54 4.24
CA GLU A 342 4.04 8.97 5.60
C GLU A 342 2.61 8.59 5.99
N ILE A 343 1.65 8.78 5.09
CA ILE A 343 0.23 8.56 5.37
C ILE A 343 -0.08 7.07 5.58
N PRO A 344 0.29 6.16 4.65
CA PRO A 344 0.12 4.72 4.90
C PRO A 344 0.95 4.22 6.10
N ALA A 345 2.16 4.75 6.34
CA ALA A 345 2.94 4.41 7.52
C ALA A 345 2.23 4.80 8.83
N ARG A 346 1.66 6.01 8.88
CA ARG A 346 0.91 6.53 10.03
C ARG A 346 -0.36 5.72 10.29
N LEU A 347 -1.07 5.31 9.25
CA LEU A 347 -2.26 4.46 9.36
C LEU A 347 -1.97 3.13 10.07
N LEU A 348 -0.84 2.50 9.74
CA LEU A 348 -0.37 1.27 10.38
C LEU A 348 0.35 1.52 11.72
N GLY A 349 0.42 2.76 12.21
CA GLY A 349 1.11 3.09 13.46
C GLY A 349 2.63 2.92 13.41
N LEU A 350 3.23 2.89 12.21
CA LEU A 350 4.67 2.73 12.04
C LEU A 350 5.40 4.02 12.44
N ARG A 351 6.22 3.94 13.49
CA ARG A 351 6.96 5.10 14.01
C ARG A 351 8.34 5.29 13.37
N ASN A 352 8.94 4.19 12.91
CA ASN A 352 10.32 4.13 12.43
C ASN A 352 10.48 4.27 10.90
N THR A 353 9.40 4.59 10.17
CA THR A 353 9.43 4.76 8.71
C THR A 353 8.42 5.81 8.27
N GLY A 354 8.44 6.16 6.98
CA GLY A 354 7.53 7.13 6.37
C GLY A 354 7.95 8.59 6.54
N ARG A 355 9.09 8.87 7.18
CA ARG A 355 9.69 10.20 7.32
C ARG A 355 11.22 10.12 7.23
N ILE A 356 11.85 11.24 6.87
CA ILE A 356 13.31 11.39 6.90
C ILE A 356 13.66 12.18 8.17
N GLU A 357 13.92 11.46 9.26
CA GLU A 357 14.26 12.02 10.57
C GLU A 357 15.41 11.22 11.18
N VAL A 358 16.29 11.90 11.92
CA VAL A 358 17.42 11.24 12.61
C VAL A 358 16.92 10.16 13.57
N GLY A 359 17.58 9.01 13.53
CA GLY A 359 17.28 7.82 14.35
C GLY A 359 16.30 6.83 13.69
N LEU A 360 15.52 7.24 12.68
CA LEU A 360 14.62 6.34 11.97
C LEU A 360 15.38 5.36 11.08
N ASP A 361 14.71 4.26 10.69
CA ASP A 361 15.27 3.31 9.74
C ASP A 361 15.46 4.02 8.39
N ALA A 362 16.60 3.82 7.73
CA ALA A 362 16.90 4.39 6.42
C ALA A 362 16.17 3.63 5.29
N ASN A 363 14.84 3.67 5.33
CA ASN A 363 13.97 3.24 4.24
C ASN A 363 13.72 4.45 3.35
N LEU A 364 14.43 4.53 2.22
CA LEU A 364 14.46 5.71 1.37
C LEU A 364 14.29 5.33 -0.09
N VAL A 365 13.67 6.22 -0.85
CA VAL A 365 13.63 6.15 -2.31
C VAL A 365 14.33 7.37 -2.89
N LEU A 366 15.21 7.12 -3.86
CA LEU A 366 15.86 8.13 -4.67
C LEU A 366 15.14 8.23 -6.01
N LEU A 367 14.68 9.43 -6.34
CA LEU A 367 13.91 9.70 -7.54
C LEU A 367 14.66 10.66 -8.45
N GLY A 368 14.52 10.46 -9.77
CA GLY A 368 14.94 11.45 -10.76
C GLY A 368 13.95 12.62 -10.83
N GLY A 369 14.27 13.64 -11.63
CA GLY A 369 13.37 14.76 -11.88
C GLY A 369 12.06 14.37 -12.57
N ASP A 370 12.02 13.19 -13.19
CA ASP A 370 10.82 12.56 -13.78
C ASP A 370 10.02 11.72 -12.76
N LEU A 371 10.41 11.75 -11.49
CA LEU A 371 9.85 10.95 -10.39
C LEU A 371 9.93 9.42 -10.60
N ARG A 372 10.81 8.96 -11.49
CA ARG A 372 11.12 7.53 -11.61
C ARG A 372 12.22 7.14 -10.61
N VAL A 373 12.10 5.93 -10.08
CA VAL A 373 13.04 5.35 -9.13
C VAL A 373 14.43 5.18 -9.75
N ARG A 374 15.43 5.72 -9.06
CA ARG A 374 16.86 5.57 -9.36
C ARG A 374 17.55 4.64 -8.36
N GLY A 375 17.01 4.56 -7.15
CA GLY A 375 17.41 3.54 -6.19
C GLY A 375 16.52 3.54 -4.97
N THR A 376 16.57 2.44 -4.23
CA THR A 376 15.74 2.19 -3.06
C THR A 376 16.60 1.54 -1.99
N LEU A 377 16.58 2.14 -0.81
CA LEU A 377 17.26 1.66 0.38
C LEU A 377 16.23 1.08 1.33
N VAL A 378 16.50 -0.10 1.87
CA VAL A 378 15.73 -0.70 2.97
C VAL A 378 16.68 -0.90 4.13
N ARG A 379 16.40 -0.23 5.26
CA ARG A 379 17.29 -0.18 6.44
C ARG A 379 18.74 0.12 6.03
N GLY A 380 18.91 1.14 5.17
CA GLY A 380 20.19 1.64 4.70
C GLY A 380 20.95 0.74 3.71
N LEU A 381 20.39 -0.42 3.34
CA LEU A 381 20.98 -1.32 2.34
C LEU A 381 20.32 -1.12 0.98
N TRP A 382 21.11 -1.18 -0.10
CA TRP A 382 20.59 -1.12 -1.46
C TRP A 382 19.72 -2.34 -1.75
N ALA A 383 18.41 -2.12 -1.83
CA ALA A 383 17.45 -3.11 -2.30
C ALA A 383 17.22 -2.99 -3.81
N PHE A 384 17.47 -1.81 -4.39
CA PHE A 384 17.47 -1.56 -5.82
C PHE A 384 18.35 -0.37 -6.17
N ARG A 385 19.06 -0.41 -7.30
CA ARG A 385 19.83 0.72 -7.83
C ARG A 385 19.94 0.61 -9.36
N ARG A 386 19.71 1.72 -10.06
CA ARG A 386 19.88 1.83 -11.52
C ARG A 386 21.23 2.42 -11.90
#